data_AF-A0A6B2DX45-F1
#
_entry.id   AF-A0A6B2DX45-F1
#
_cell.length_a   1.000
_cell.length_b   1.000
_cell.length_c   1.000
_cell.angle_alpha   90.00
_cell.angle_beta   90.00
_cell.angle_gamma   90.00
#
_symmetry.space_group_name_H-M   'P 1'
#
loop_
_entity.id
_entity.type
_entity.pdbx_description
1 polymer ?
#
loop_
_entity_poly.entity_id
_entity_poly.type
_entity_poly.pdbx_seq_one_letter_code
_entity_poly.pdbx_strand_id
1 'polypeptide(L)'
;DAAGTGVWLIRQDAPDACRLEHVPLGDGEPDRGQPASCRTQVRAETAHGLLITINSGAAESTDALIDPATGRTVEQAPRILAVAGDRMLLDGLTDLTLVDLRDHGRKQLTRPAIGGLLTVAPSREGSLIAIDFANPAYRGTSTQIRDVWLLRTETLTWQHAPGMPYVSEHLKRGGGLDWTGNGDLVLADGVIGAWHPGEPRWRLGAAALPTSDWSGLAVLP
;
A
#
# COMPACT_ATOMS: atom_id res chain seq x y z
N ASP A 1 -26.30 5.69 -3.56
CA ASP A 1 -25.21 6.15 -4.41
C ASP A 1 -24.15 5.08 -4.53
N ALA A 2 -24.25 4.29 -5.60
CA ALA A 2 -23.36 3.18 -5.87
C ALA A 2 -22.03 3.72 -6.39
N ALA A 3 -21.11 4.04 -5.48
CA ALA A 3 -19.68 3.86 -5.76
C ALA A 3 -19.50 2.36 -6.03
N GLY A 4 -19.68 1.97 -7.29
CA GLY A 4 -19.89 0.59 -7.70
C GLY A 4 -18.68 -0.25 -7.37
N THR A 5 -18.87 -1.28 -6.56
CA THR A 5 -17.90 -2.36 -6.34
C THR A 5 -17.37 -2.85 -7.68
N GLY A 6 -16.13 -2.51 -7.99
CA GLY A 6 -15.46 -2.82 -9.24
C GLY A 6 -13.95 -2.77 -9.03
N VAL A 7 -13.21 -3.22 -10.03
CA VAL A 7 -11.75 -3.30 -9.99
C VAL A 7 -11.19 -2.67 -11.25
N TRP A 8 -10.23 -1.78 -11.06
CA TRP A 8 -9.42 -1.22 -12.12
C TRP A 8 -8.30 -2.19 -12.52
N LEU A 9 -8.19 -2.46 -13.82
CA LEU A 9 -7.15 -3.36 -14.34
C LEU A 9 -6.61 -2.89 -15.69
N ILE A 10 -5.40 -3.34 -16.01
CA ILE A 10 -4.83 -3.20 -17.35
C ILE A 10 -5.19 -4.44 -18.14
N ARG A 11 -6.05 -4.28 -19.13
CA ARG A 11 -6.45 -5.32 -20.07
C ARG A 11 -5.57 -5.27 -21.30
N GLN A 12 -5.04 -6.43 -21.69
CA GLN A 12 -4.32 -6.59 -22.94
C GLN A 12 -5.27 -7.04 -24.05
N ASP A 13 -5.48 -6.16 -25.04
CA ASP A 13 -6.32 -6.45 -26.20
C ASP A 13 -5.50 -7.04 -27.37
N ALA A 14 -4.22 -6.68 -27.48
CA ALA A 14 -3.25 -7.21 -28.44
C ALA A 14 -1.81 -7.04 -27.92
N PRO A 15 -0.77 -7.59 -28.61
CA PRO A 15 0.62 -7.24 -28.30
C PRO A 15 0.81 -5.71 -28.30
N ASP A 16 1.33 -5.17 -27.20
CA ASP A 16 1.54 -3.73 -26.96
C ASP A 16 0.29 -2.83 -27.05
N ALA A 17 -0.90 -3.42 -27.15
CA ALA A 17 -2.18 -2.72 -27.14
C ALA A 17 -2.93 -3.08 -25.86
N CYS A 18 -2.88 -2.18 -24.89
CA CYS A 18 -3.56 -2.33 -23.62
C CYS A 18 -4.50 -1.16 -23.34
N ARG A 19 -5.48 -1.41 -22.47
CA ARG A 19 -6.37 -0.38 -21.94
C ARG A 19 -6.52 -0.50 -20.43
N LEU A 20 -6.63 0.64 -19.77
CA LEU A 20 -7.11 0.73 -18.40
C LEU A 20 -8.63 0.62 -18.43
N GLU A 21 -9.19 -0.37 -17.74
CA GLU A 21 -10.62 -0.69 -17.74
C GLU A 21 -11.10 -0.83 -16.29
N HIS A 22 -12.29 -0.28 -15.99
CA HIS A 22 -13.00 -0.55 -14.76
C HIS A 22 -13.98 -1.71 -14.97
N VAL A 23 -13.77 -2.80 -14.23
CA VAL A 23 -14.61 -4.00 -14.30
C VAL A 23 -15.50 -4.06 -13.05
N PRO A 24 -16.83 -3.93 -13.18
CA PRO A 24 -17.73 -4.08 -12.03
C PRO A 24 -17.68 -5.52 -11.49
N LEU A 25 -17.78 -5.67 -10.17
CA LEU A 25 -17.86 -6.96 -9.47
C LEU A 25 -19.30 -7.51 -9.38
N GLY A 26 -20.28 -6.73 -9.83
CA GLY A 26 -21.69 -7.14 -9.89
C GLY A 26 -22.21 -7.21 -11.33
N ASP A 27 -23.53 -7.19 -11.48
CA ASP A 27 -24.19 -7.19 -12.79
C ASP A 27 -24.02 -5.81 -13.46
N GLY A 28 -22.94 -5.67 -14.23
CA GLY A 28 -22.64 -4.49 -15.02
C GLY A 28 -21.68 -4.84 -16.16
N GLU A 29 -21.75 -4.09 -17.24
CA GLU A 29 -20.75 -4.21 -18.30
C GLU A 29 -19.48 -3.44 -17.90
N PRO A 30 -18.28 -3.97 -18.20
CA PRO A 30 -17.04 -3.20 -18.10
C PRO A 30 -17.14 -1.90 -18.90
N ASP A 31 -16.46 -0.85 -18.44
CA ASP A 31 -16.36 0.35 -19.25
C ASP A 31 -15.57 0.09 -20.55
N ARG A 32 -15.61 1.03 -21.50
CA ARG A 32 -14.84 0.89 -22.75
C ARG A 32 -13.32 0.93 -22.53
N GLY A 33 -12.89 1.31 -21.34
CA GLY A 33 -11.52 1.59 -20.98
C GLY A 33 -10.88 2.75 -21.76
N GLN A 34 -9.66 3.08 -21.37
CA GLN A 34 -8.81 4.07 -22.03
C GLN A 34 -7.48 3.45 -22.46
N PRO A 35 -6.91 3.85 -23.61
CA PRO A 35 -5.59 3.37 -24.01
C PRO A 35 -4.56 3.58 -22.90
N ALA A 36 -3.80 2.52 -22.60
CA ALA A 36 -2.79 2.53 -21.56
C ALA A 36 -1.56 1.71 -22.00
N SER A 37 -0.41 1.98 -21.39
CA SER A 37 0.77 1.14 -21.58
C SER A 37 0.53 -0.23 -20.95
N CYS A 38 0.91 -1.31 -21.65
CA CYS A 38 0.89 -2.66 -21.11
C CYS A 38 1.84 -2.87 -19.92
N ARG A 39 2.78 -1.94 -19.71
CA ARG A 39 3.66 -1.91 -18.53
C ARG A 39 3.10 -1.08 -17.38
N THR A 40 1.84 -0.68 -17.45
CA THR A 40 1.17 -0.02 -16.33
C THR A 40 0.74 -1.08 -15.33
N GLN A 41 0.87 -0.78 -14.04
CA GLN A 41 0.31 -1.60 -12.97
C GLN A 41 -0.62 -0.72 -12.14
N VAL A 42 -1.87 -1.16 -11.97
CA VAL A 42 -2.81 -0.54 -11.03
C VAL A 42 -2.44 -0.98 -9.61
N ARG A 43 -2.34 -0.01 -8.69
CA ARG A 43 -2.00 -0.28 -7.29
C ARG A 43 -3.16 -0.08 -6.34
N ALA A 44 -3.86 1.05 -6.46
CA ALA A 44 -4.99 1.37 -5.59
C ALA A 44 -5.91 2.41 -6.23
N GLU A 45 -7.21 2.27 -6.00
CA GLU A 45 -8.18 3.33 -6.20
C GLU A 45 -8.26 4.20 -4.93
N THR A 46 -8.36 5.51 -5.12
CA THR A 46 -8.33 6.50 -4.04
C THR A 46 -9.38 7.58 -4.31
N ALA A 47 -9.72 8.37 -3.29
CA ALA A 47 -10.63 9.51 -3.46
C ALA A 47 -10.09 10.59 -4.45
N HIS A 48 -8.79 10.58 -4.73
CA HIS A 48 -8.12 11.54 -5.62
C HIS A 48 -7.74 10.96 -6.99
N GLY A 49 -8.15 9.72 -7.27
CA GLY A 49 -7.87 9.04 -8.53
C GLY A 49 -7.20 7.67 -8.34
N LEU A 50 -6.61 7.17 -9.43
CA LEU A 50 -5.99 5.86 -9.48
C LEU A 50 -4.48 5.96 -9.29
N LEU A 51 -3.96 5.30 -8.26
CA LEU A 51 -2.52 5.11 -8.07
C LEU A 51 -2.04 4.00 -8.99
N ILE A 52 -1.07 4.31 -9.84
CA ILE A 52 -0.46 3.39 -10.80
C ILE A 52 1.06 3.42 -10.70
N THR A 53 1.70 2.33 -11.11
CA THR A 53 3.12 2.29 -11.46
C THR A 53 3.26 2.28 -12.98
N ILE A 54 4.02 3.23 -13.50
CA ILE A 54 4.39 3.34 -14.91
C ILE A 54 5.69 2.55 -15.12
N ASN A 55 5.79 1.80 -16.23
CA ASN A 55 6.93 0.93 -16.54
C ASN A 55 7.21 -0.10 -15.45
N SER A 56 6.15 -0.72 -14.89
CA SER A 56 6.26 -1.75 -13.87
C SER A 56 7.20 -2.89 -14.31
N GLY A 57 8.04 -3.33 -13.37
CA GLY A 57 9.09 -4.34 -13.61
C GLY A 57 10.38 -3.79 -14.21
N ALA A 58 10.47 -2.49 -14.53
CA ALA A 58 11.67 -1.86 -15.07
C ALA A 58 12.37 -0.94 -14.06
N ALA A 59 13.67 -0.68 -14.28
CA ALA A 59 14.50 0.13 -13.39
C ALA A 59 14.08 1.61 -13.38
N GLU A 60 13.50 2.08 -14.47
CA GLU A 60 12.95 3.41 -14.68
C GLU A 60 11.49 3.55 -14.24
N SER A 61 10.96 2.58 -13.47
CA SER A 61 9.60 2.65 -12.96
C SER A 61 9.38 3.91 -12.10
N THR A 62 8.20 4.51 -12.28
CA THR A 62 7.75 5.66 -11.47
C THR A 62 6.30 5.47 -11.08
N ASP A 63 5.87 6.11 -10.01
CA ASP A 63 4.48 6.06 -9.58
C ASP A 63 3.76 7.36 -9.96
N ALA A 64 2.50 7.23 -10.35
CA ALA A 64 1.62 8.36 -10.63
C ALA A 64 0.25 8.15 -10.01
N LEU A 65 -0.32 9.22 -9.48
CA LEU A 65 -1.74 9.36 -9.20
C LEU A 65 -2.37 10.00 -10.42
N ILE A 66 -3.34 9.34 -11.05
CA ILE A 66 -4.01 9.82 -12.26
C ILE A 66 -5.50 9.96 -12.04
N ASP A 67 -6.13 10.88 -12.77
CA ASP A 67 -7.57 10.88 -12.99
C ASP A 67 -7.89 9.77 -14.02
N PRO A 68 -8.56 8.68 -13.62
CA PRO A 68 -8.80 7.55 -14.52
C PRO A 68 -9.82 7.87 -15.63
N ALA A 69 -10.63 8.92 -15.48
CA ALA A 69 -11.61 9.33 -16.49
C ALA A 69 -10.96 10.16 -17.62
N THR A 70 -9.82 10.78 -17.38
CA THR A 70 -9.13 11.63 -18.37
C THR A 70 -7.72 11.17 -18.72
N GLY A 71 -7.15 10.26 -17.93
CA GLY A 71 -5.74 9.87 -17.99
C GLY A 71 -4.78 10.96 -17.52
N ARG A 72 -5.28 12.09 -17.00
CA ARG A 72 -4.46 13.22 -16.57
C ARG A 72 -3.71 12.87 -15.27
N THR A 73 -2.41 13.12 -15.24
CA THR A 73 -1.61 13.02 -14.03
C THR A 73 -2.02 14.10 -13.01
N VAL A 74 -2.37 13.66 -11.81
CA VAL A 74 -2.61 14.50 -10.63
C VAL A 74 -1.29 14.78 -9.92
N GLU A 75 -0.53 13.72 -9.63
CA GLU A 75 0.86 13.81 -9.15
C GLU A 75 1.69 12.65 -9.71
N GLN A 76 2.98 12.87 -9.91
CA GLN A 76 3.95 11.83 -10.24
C GLN A 76 5.21 12.00 -9.38
N ALA A 77 5.73 10.89 -8.89
CA ALA A 77 6.97 10.84 -8.12
C ALA A 77 7.73 9.54 -8.43
N PRO A 78 9.05 9.50 -8.17
CA PRO A 78 9.82 8.26 -8.34
C PRO A 78 9.23 7.09 -7.56
N ARG A 79 8.71 7.35 -6.35
CA ARG A 79 8.05 6.33 -5.53
C ARG A 79 6.98 6.94 -4.63
N ILE A 80 5.72 6.61 -4.91
CA ILE A 80 4.57 6.91 -4.07
C ILE A 80 4.30 5.67 -3.21
N LEU A 81 4.48 5.78 -1.90
CA LEU A 81 4.28 4.67 -0.99
C LEU A 81 2.80 4.35 -0.79
N ALA A 82 1.98 5.38 -0.55
CA ALA A 82 0.55 5.24 -0.34
C ALA A 82 -0.20 6.55 -0.53
N VAL A 83 -1.52 6.43 -0.71
CA VAL A 83 -2.49 7.53 -0.64
C VAL A 83 -3.54 7.14 0.41
N ALA A 84 -3.74 7.99 1.41
CA ALA A 84 -4.66 7.79 2.53
C ALA A 84 -5.49 9.06 2.71
N GLY A 85 -6.78 9.01 2.34
CA GLY A 85 -7.63 10.20 2.30
C GLY A 85 -7.01 11.29 1.43
N ASP A 86 -6.81 12.48 2.01
CA ASP A 86 -6.20 13.64 1.36
C ASP A 86 -4.67 13.70 1.50
N ARG A 87 -4.02 12.60 1.88
CA ARG A 87 -2.57 12.55 2.08
C ARG A 87 -1.94 11.53 1.15
N MET A 88 -0.83 11.93 0.55
CA MET A 88 0.03 11.05 -0.22
C MET A 88 1.41 10.99 0.41
N LEU A 89 1.90 9.78 0.64
CA LEU A 89 3.20 9.53 1.23
C LEU A 89 4.19 9.14 0.13
N LEU A 90 5.31 9.85 0.05
CA LEU A 90 6.39 9.65 -0.90
C LEU A 90 7.62 9.08 -0.19
N ASP A 91 8.33 8.20 -0.88
CA ASP A 91 9.62 7.69 -0.43
C ASP A 91 10.74 8.63 -0.92
N GLY A 92 11.54 9.15 0.00
CA GLY A 92 12.81 9.82 -0.30
C GLY A 92 14.00 8.86 -0.15
N LEU A 93 15.21 9.36 -0.38
CA LEU A 93 16.42 8.55 -0.15
C LEU A 93 16.70 8.36 1.35
N THR A 94 16.42 9.39 2.15
CA THR A 94 16.70 9.43 3.59
C THR A 94 15.49 9.81 4.44
N ASP A 95 14.50 10.45 3.83
CA ASP A 95 13.31 11.00 4.45
C ASP A 95 12.03 10.44 3.81
N LEU A 96 10.91 10.75 4.42
CA LEU A 96 9.58 10.56 3.82
C LEU A 96 9.01 11.95 3.56
N THR A 97 8.25 12.11 2.49
CA THR A 97 7.52 13.36 2.23
C THR A 97 6.03 13.09 2.24
N LEU A 98 5.29 13.88 2.99
CA LEU A 98 3.84 13.89 2.93
C LEU A 98 3.37 15.05 2.06
N VAL A 99 2.45 14.77 1.15
CA VAL A 99 1.78 15.75 0.30
C VAL A 99 0.31 15.83 0.74
N ASP A 100 -0.18 17.05 0.99
CA ASP A 100 -1.60 17.34 1.11
C ASP A 100 -2.17 17.49 -0.31
N LEU A 101 -3.05 16.57 -0.73
CA LEU A 101 -3.57 16.55 -2.10
C LEU A 101 -4.59 17.65 -2.39
N ARG A 102 -5.03 18.40 -1.38
CA ARG A 102 -6.00 19.50 -1.55
C ARG A 102 -5.34 20.79 -2.03
N ASP A 103 -4.13 21.07 -1.52
CA ASP A 103 -3.38 22.29 -1.80
C ASP A 103 -1.96 22.04 -2.34
N HIS A 104 -1.59 20.77 -2.52
CA HIS A 104 -0.26 20.30 -2.93
C HIS A 104 0.87 20.73 -1.97
N GLY A 105 0.54 21.07 -0.73
CA GLY A 105 1.50 21.38 0.32
C GLY A 105 2.35 20.16 0.66
N ARG A 106 3.66 20.37 0.81
CA ARG A 106 4.62 19.30 1.10
C ARG A 106 5.25 19.48 2.48
N LYS A 107 5.37 18.38 3.22
CA LYS A 107 6.06 18.35 4.51
C LYS A 107 6.98 17.15 4.60
N GLN A 108 8.25 17.41 4.91
CA GLN A 108 9.20 16.35 5.22
C GLN A 108 8.89 15.72 6.58
N LEU A 109 9.00 14.40 6.63
CA LEU A 109 8.84 13.58 7.81
C LEU A 109 10.14 12.82 8.06
N THR A 110 10.56 12.81 9.33
CA THR A 110 11.65 11.95 9.76
C THR A 110 11.16 10.51 9.82
N ARG A 111 11.93 9.58 9.26
CA ARG A 111 11.67 8.14 9.40
C ARG A 111 11.84 7.74 10.86
N PRO A 112 10.87 7.02 11.45
CA PRO A 112 10.95 6.64 12.85
C PRO A 112 11.89 5.43 13.08
N ALA A 113 12.18 4.66 12.03
CA ALA A 113 13.04 3.49 12.10
C ALA A 113 14.02 3.39 10.90
N ILE A 114 15.13 2.70 11.15
CA ILE A 114 16.12 2.31 10.14
C ILE A 114 15.70 0.93 9.62
N GLY A 115 15.26 0.85 8.37
CA GLY A 115 14.67 -0.36 7.82
C GLY A 115 14.93 -0.54 6.33
N GLY A 116 14.65 -1.75 5.85
CA GLY A 116 14.82 -2.17 4.46
C GLY A 116 13.57 -1.91 3.63
N LEU A 117 13.07 -2.95 2.96
CA LEU A 117 11.87 -2.88 2.13
C LEU A 117 10.67 -2.37 2.93
N LEU A 118 10.05 -1.29 2.44
CA LEU A 118 8.84 -0.73 3.05
C LEU A 118 7.61 -1.43 2.48
N THR A 119 6.84 -2.08 3.35
CA THR A 119 5.45 -2.43 3.06
C THR A 119 4.57 -1.36 3.68
N VAL A 120 3.68 -0.76 2.89
CA VAL A 120 2.84 0.36 3.32
C VAL A 120 1.39 0.03 3.04
N ALA A 121 0.54 0.20 4.05
CA ALA A 121 -0.89 -0.04 3.99
C ALA A 121 -1.65 1.18 4.51
N PRO A 122 -2.28 2.00 3.65
CA PRO A 122 -3.16 3.07 4.09
C PRO A 122 -4.47 2.49 4.63
N SER A 123 -4.97 3.01 5.75
CA SER A 123 -6.30 2.67 6.27
C SER A 123 -7.38 3.14 5.30
N ARG A 124 -8.50 2.40 5.18
CA ARG A 124 -9.58 2.73 4.23
C ARG A 124 -10.18 4.11 4.48
N GLU A 125 -10.32 4.52 5.73
CA GLU A 125 -10.82 5.84 6.12
C GLU A 125 -9.79 6.96 5.95
N GLY A 126 -8.54 6.63 5.62
CA GLY A 126 -7.47 7.60 5.38
C GLY A 126 -6.85 8.24 6.62
N SER A 127 -7.23 7.81 7.83
CA SER A 127 -6.77 8.40 9.09
C SER A 127 -5.37 7.92 9.52
N LEU A 128 -4.97 6.74 9.03
CA LEU A 128 -3.72 6.08 9.36
C LEU A 128 -3.01 5.56 8.11
N ILE A 129 -1.67 5.57 8.17
CA ILE A 129 -0.82 4.82 7.25
C ILE A 129 0.04 3.89 8.09
N ALA A 130 -0.14 2.58 7.92
CA ALA A 130 0.72 1.59 8.54
C ALA A 130 1.94 1.34 7.64
N ILE A 131 3.12 1.34 8.23
CA ILE A 131 4.40 1.14 7.55
C ILE A 131 5.17 0.08 8.30
N ASP A 132 5.52 -0.99 7.61
CA ASP A 132 6.41 -2.02 8.11
C ASP A 132 7.84 -1.74 7.66
N PHE A 133 8.71 -1.43 8.62
CA PHE A 133 10.15 -1.27 8.46
C PHE A 133 10.88 -2.61 8.63
N ALA A 134 10.39 -3.64 7.93
CA ALA A 134 10.97 -4.98 7.95
C ALA A 134 12.47 -4.96 7.59
N ASN A 135 13.27 -5.67 8.39
CA ASN A 135 14.71 -5.77 8.18
C ASN A 135 15.16 -7.23 8.33
N PRO A 136 15.45 -7.94 7.22
CA PRO A 136 15.83 -9.35 7.26
C PRO A 136 17.30 -9.61 7.67
N ALA A 137 18.06 -8.54 7.91
CA ALA A 137 19.46 -8.61 8.31
C ALA A 137 19.80 -7.43 9.26
N TYR A 138 19.03 -7.31 10.35
CA TYR A 138 19.08 -6.15 11.23
C TYR A 138 20.50 -5.92 11.74
N ARG A 139 21.02 -4.69 11.53
CA ARG A 139 22.40 -4.27 11.85
C ARG A 139 23.49 -5.21 11.28
N GLY A 140 23.24 -5.80 10.11
CA GLY A 140 24.19 -6.70 9.45
C GLY A 140 24.28 -8.09 10.07
N THR A 141 23.30 -8.47 10.90
CA THR A 141 23.22 -9.81 11.52
C THR A 141 22.26 -10.73 10.76
N SER A 142 22.10 -11.98 11.21
CA SER A 142 21.06 -12.89 10.72
C SER A 142 19.68 -12.66 11.36
N THR A 143 19.58 -11.74 12.33
CA THR A 143 18.32 -11.44 13.02
C THR A 143 17.39 -10.66 12.11
N GLN A 144 16.17 -11.19 11.93
CA GLN A 144 15.12 -10.53 11.18
C GLN A 144 14.22 -9.77 12.18
N ILE A 145 14.02 -8.48 11.96
CA ILE A 145 13.17 -7.63 12.81
C ILE A 145 12.00 -7.12 11.99
N ARG A 146 10.79 -7.22 12.55
CA ARG A 146 9.61 -6.52 12.05
C ARG A 146 9.31 -5.35 12.97
N ASP A 147 9.05 -4.18 12.37
CA ASP A 147 8.82 -2.94 13.10
C ASP A 147 7.73 -2.13 12.41
N VAL A 148 6.49 -2.31 12.88
CA VAL A 148 5.31 -1.66 12.29
C VAL A 148 5.03 -0.35 13.01
N TRP A 149 5.09 0.74 12.26
CA TRP A 149 4.75 2.08 12.68
C TRP A 149 3.45 2.55 12.04
N LEU A 150 2.73 3.42 12.73
CA LEU A 150 1.50 4.04 12.26
C LEU A 150 1.73 5.55 12.21
N LEU A 151 1.51 6.13 11.03
CA LEU A 151 1.44 7.57 10.84
C LEU A 151 -0.01 8.02 10.97
N ARG A 152 -0.30 8.91 11.92
CA ARG A 152 -1.57 9.64 11.94
C ARG A 152 -1.52 10.78 10.92
N THR A 153 -2.43 10.76 9.95
CA THR A 153 -2.41 11.68 8.79
C THR A 153 -2.84 13.11 9.14
N GLU A 154 -3.60 13.29 10.22
CA GLU A 154 -3.99 14.61 10.72
C GLU A 154 -2.89 15.27 11.56
N THR A 155 -2.39 14.56 12.58
CA THR A 155 -1.42 15.10 13.55
C THR A 155 0.02 14.97 13.09
N LEU A 156 0.28 14.13 12.09
CA LEU A 156 1.60 13.85 11.53
C LEU A 156 2.56 13.27 12.56
N THR A 157 2.01 12.46 13.46
CA THR A 157 2.73 11.80 14.55
C THR A 157 2.86 10.31 14.28
N TRP A 158 4.03 9.78 14.58
CA TRP A 158 4.32 8.36 14.56
C TRP A 158 3.95 7.69 15.89
N GLN A 159 3.46 6.46 15.81
CA GLN A 159 3.29 5.58 16.96
C GLN A 159 3.66 4.14 16.56
N HIS A 160 4.26 3.37 17.46
CA HIS A 160 4.39 1.93 17.26
C HIS A 160 3.01 1.27 17.25
N ALA A 161 2.84 0.27 16.39
CA ALA A 161 1.80 -0.73 16.65
C ALA A 161 2.16 -1.52 17.93
N PRO A 162 1.18 -2.04 18.70
CA PRO A 162 1.48 -2.72 19.95
C PRO A 162 2.47 -3.88 19.78
N GLY A 163 3.41 -4.01 20.71
CA GLY A 163 4.40 -5.10 20.70
C GLY A 163 5.54 -4.95 19.68
N MET A 164 5.68 -3.78 19.03
CA MET A 164 6.78 -3.51 18.10
C MET A 164 7.99 -2.82 18.77
N PRO A 165 9.22 -3.05 18.27
CA PRO A 165 9.58 -4.07 17.27
C PRO A 165 9.66 -5.48 17.87
N TYR A 166 9.62 -6.52 17.02
CA TYR A 166 9.86 -7.91 17.45
C TYR A 166 10.73 -8.71 16.47
N VAL A 167 11.30 -9.83 16.94
CA VAL A 167 12.11 -10.76 16.16
C VAL A 167 11.20 -11.75 15.42
N SER A 168 11.37 -11.85 14.10
CA SER A 168 10.65 -12.80 13.25
C SER A 168 11.62 -13.83 12.66
N GLU A 169 11.11 -15.02 12.32
CA GLU A 169 11.84 -15.99 11.51
C GLU A 169 11.32 -16.06 10.07
N HIS A 170 10.24 -15.35 9.75
CA HIS A 170 9.49 -15.55 8.51
C HIS A 170 9.60 -14.42 7.48
N LEU A 171 10.28 -13.29 7.75
CA LEU A 171 10.35 -12.17 6.76
C LEU A 171 10.88 -12.61 5.39
N LYS A 172 11.76 -13.61 5.34
CA LYS A 172 12.29 -14.16 4.09
C LYS A 172 11.36 -15.16 3.37
N ARG A 173 10.36 -15.69 4.07
CA ARG A 173 9.39 -16.69 3.54
C ARG A 173 8.07 -16.06 3.12
N GLY A 174 7.88 -14.79 3.44
CA GLY A 174 6.69 -14.03 3.11
C GLY A 174 6.21 -13.19 4.27
N GLY A 175 5.03 -12.62 4.10
CA GLY A 175 4.44 -11.70 5.05
C GLY A 175 3.62 -10.66 4.33
N GLY A 176 2.79 -9.97 5.10
CA GLY A 176 1.95 -8.92 4.54
C GLY A 176 1.30 -8.09 5.63
N LEU A 177 0.92 -6.90 5.23
CA LEU A 177 0.26 -5.91 6.07
C LEU A 177 -0.86 -5.31 5.24
N ASP A 178 -2.09 -5.33 5.75
CA ASP A 178 -3.24 -4.72 5.07
C ASP A 178 -4.35 -4.38 6.08
N TRP A 179 -5.35 -3.61 5.65
CA TRP A 179 -6.49 -3.23 6.47
C TRP A 179 -7.76 -3.97 6.06
N THR A 180 -8.53 -4.45 7.04
CA THR A 180 -9.88 -4.98 6.80
C THR A 180 -10.88 -3.87 6.50
N GLY A 181 -12.03 -4.24 5.94
CA GLY A 181 -13.16 -3.33 5.77
C GLY A 181 -13.67 -2.68 7.06
N ASN A 182 -13.45 -3.34 8.21
CA ASN A 182 -13.87 -2.87 9.53
C ASN A 182 -12.79 -2.03 10.24
N GLY A 183 -11.67 -1.73 9.57
CA GLY A 183 -10.60 -0.91 10.13
C GLY A 183 -9.63 -1.67 11.04
N ASP A 184 -9.58 -2.99 10.97
CA ASP A 184 -8.51 -3.75 11.64
C ASP A 184 -7.27 -3.81 10.76
N LEU A 185 -6.10 -3.56 11.34
CA LEU A 185 -4.81 -3.84 10.71
C LEU A 185 -4.54 -5.34 10.84
N VAL A 186 -4.33 -6.00 9.70
CA VAL A 186 -3.95 -7.41 9.64
C VAL A 186 -2.48 -7.51 9.30
N LEU A 187 -1.77 -8.32 10.09
CA LEU A 187 -0.38 -8.66 9.90
C LEU A 187 -0.25 -10.18 9.73
N ALA A 188 0.50 -10.60 8.73
CA ALA A 188 0.81 -11.99 8.48
C ALA A 188 2.32 -12.23 8.66
N ASP A 189 2.68 -13.06 9.63
CA ASP A 189 4.07 -13.39 9.98
C ASP A 189 4.14 -14.70 10.79
N GLY A 190 4.11 -15.84 10.11
CA GLY A 190 3.99 -17.17 10.72
C GLY A 190 2.60 -17.47 11.32
N VAL A 191 1.90 -16.44 11.78
CA VAL A 191 0.50 -16.40 12.23
C VAL A 191 -0.22 -15.22 11.57
N ILE A 192 -1.56 -15.17 11.68
CA ILE A 192 -2.34 -13.99 11.32
C ILE A 192 -2.71 -13.24 12.60
N GLY A 193 -2.23 -12.00 12.72
CA GLY A 193 -2.64 -11.07 13.75
C GLY A 193 -3.61 -10.04 13.20
N ALA A 194 -4.64 -9.69 13.96
CA ALA A 194 -5.52 -8.56 13.68
C ALA A 194 -5.52 -7.60 14.88
N TRP A 195 -5.44 -6.30 14.63
CA TRP A 195 -5.45 -5.28 15.67
C TRP A 195 -6.32 -4.10 15.25
N HIS A 196 -7.19 -3.65 16.15
CA HIS A 196 -7.96 -2.44 15.93
C HIS A 196 -7.27 -1.23 16.57
N PRO A 197 -7.20 -0.07 15.89
CA PRO A 197 -6.67 1.17 16.48
C PRO A 197 -7.23 1.48 17.87
N GLY A 198 -6.33 1.65 18.83
CA GLY A 198 -6.67 1.93 20.24
C GLY A 198 -6.69 0.69 21.14
N GLU A 199 -6.65 -0.52 20.58
CA GLU A 199 -6.53 -1.73 21.39
C GLU A 199 -5.09 -1.92 21.90
N PRO A 200 -4.91 -2.49 23.10
CA PRO A 200 -3.58 -2.62 23.71
C PRO A 200 -2.75 -3.79 23.15
N ARG A 201 -3.37 -4.72 22.41
CA ARG A 201 -2.72 -5.95 21.94
C ARG A 201 -3.37 -6.47 20.66
N TRP A 202 -2.60 -7.26 19.91
CA TRP A 202 -3.09 -8.00 18.75
C TRP A 202 -3.96 -9.19 19.16
N ARG A 203 -4.97 -9.47 18.34
CA ARG A 203 -5.75 -10.72 18.37
C ARG A 203 -5.07 -11.69 17.41
N LEU A 204 -4.63 -12.83 17.92
CA LEU A 204 -3.91 -13.82 17.12
C LEU A 204 -4.88 -14.92 16.66
N GLY A 205 -4.90 -15.17 15.36
CA GLY A 205 -5.59 -16.28 14.72
C GLY A 205 -4.58 -17.32 14.23
N ALA A 206 -4.86 -18.59 14.49
CA ALA A 206 -4.16 -19.68 13.83
C ALA A 206 -4.73 -19.82 12.41
N ALA A 207 -4.00 -19.34 11.41
CA ALA A 207 -4.29 -19.61 10.01
C ALA A 207 -3.14 -20.41 9.42
N ALA A 208 -3.45 -21.40 8.58
CA ALA A 208 -2.43 -22.05 7.79
C ALA A 208 -1.91 -21.05 6.76
N LEU A 209 -0.68 -20.58 6.95
CA LEU A 209 0.01 -19.78 5.95
C LEU A 209 0.63 -20.71 4.89
N PRO A 210 0.79 -20.24 3.64
CA PRO A 210 1.51 -20.98 2.61
C PRO A 210 2.91 -21.38 3.11
N THR A 211 3.32 -22.61 2.78
CA THR A 211 4.65 -23.13 3.12
C THR A 211 5.72 -22.76 2.08
N SER A 212 5.30 -22.31 0.90
CA SER A 212 6.15 -21.72 -0.15
C SER A 212 6.38 -20.24 0.08
N ASP A 213 7.31 -19.62 -0.66
CA ASP A 213 7.46 -18.17 -0.65
C ASP A 213 6.22 -17.47 -1.21
N TRP A 214 5.80 -16.39 -0.57
CA TRP A 214 4.69 -15.54 -1.01
C TRP A 214 4.98 -14.07 -0.70
N SER A 215 4.37 -13.15 -1.45
CA SER A 215 4.62 -11.71 -1.34
C SER A 215 3.31 -10.95 -1.13
N GLY A 216 3.00 -10.65 0.13
CA GLY A 216 1.90 -9.77 0.47
C GLY A 216 0.62 -10.45 0.90
N LEU A 217 -0.20 -9.68 1.59
CA LEU A 217 -1.54 -10.04 2.05
C LEU A 217 -2.50 -9.05 1.41
N ALA A 218 -3.66 -9.53 0.97
CA ALA A 218 -4.75 -8.69 0.51
C ALA A 218 -6.02 -9.09 1.27
N VAL A 219 -6.71 -8.11 1.86
CA VAL A 219 -8.01 -8.32 2.50
C VAL A 219 -9.10 -7.86 1.55
N LEU A 220 -9.84 -8.82 1.01
CA LEU A 220 -10.98 -8.55 0.13
C LEU A 220 -12.18 -8.05 0.97
N PRO A 221 -12.97 -7.08 0.45
CA PRO A 221 -14.22 -6.64 1.07
C PRO A 221 -15.29 -7.73 1.13
#